data_AF-A0A6M0AGG1-F1
#
_entry.id   AF-A0A6M0AGG1-F1
#
_cell.length_a   1.000
_cell.length_b   1.000
_cell.length_c   1.000
_cell.angle_alpha   90.00
_cell.angle_beta   90.00
_cell.angle_gamma   90.00
#
_symmetry.space_group_name_H-M   'P 1'
#
loop_
_entity.id
_entity.type
_entity.pdbx_description
1 polymer ?
#
loop_
_entity_poly.entity_id
_entity_poly.type
_entity_poly.pdbx_seq_one_letter_code
_entity_poly.pdbx_strand_id
1 'polypeptide(L)' 'MSKDVSEEKQVSYKLFLPESLRAKFKSMCALKGVTMNHILLELIEEWIEENKPASSPKQKKS' A
#
# COMPACT_ATOMS: atom_id res chain seq x y z
N MET A 1 31.76 11.75 3.47
CA MET A 1 30.60 12.08 2.60
C MET A 1 29.53 11.04 2.84
N SER A 2 28.38 11.50 3.32
CA SER A 2 27.25 10.72 3.81
C SER A 2 26.56 9.92 2.70
N LYS A 3 26.35 8.62 2.92
CA LYS A 3 25.32 7.82 2.24
C LYS A 3 24.84 6.75 3.21
N ASP A 4 23.94 7.15 4.11
CA ASP A 4 23.03 6.23 4.77
C ASP A 4 21.64 6.50 4.17
N VAL A 5 21.46 6.04 2.93
CA VAL A 5 20.11 5.87 2.37
C VAL A 5 19.83 4.40 2.64
N SER A 6 19.19 4.12 3.77
CA SER A 6 18.71 2.77 4.07
C SER A 6 17.65 2.42 3.03
N GLU A 7 18.05 1.75 1.95
CA GLU A 7 17.13 1.20 0.97
C GLU A 7 16.22 0.21 1.69
N GLU A 8 14.97 0.60 1.93
CA GLU A 8 14.01 -0.26 2.57
C GLU A 8 13.86 -1.55 1.78
N LYS A 9 14.09 -2.68 2.45
CA LYS A 9 14.07 -3.99 1.81
C LYS A 9 12.65 -4.31 1.35
N GLN A 10 12.46 -4.42 0.04
CA GLN A 10 11.19 -4.87 -0.53
C GLN A 10 10.92 -6.34 -0.16
N VAL A 11 9.68 -6.62 0.23
CA VAL A 11 9.20 -7.98 0.56
C VAL A 11 8.01 -8.36 -0.33
N SER A 12 7.81 -9.66 -0.55
CA SER A 12 6.68 -10.16 -1.34
C SER A 12 5.41 -10.25 -0.50
N TYR A 13 4.30 -9.71 -1.00
CA TYR A 13 2.96 -9.90 -0.45
C TYR A 13 2.18 -10.90 -1.30
N LYS A 14 1.64 -11.96 -0.68
CA LYS A 14 0.87 -13.01 -1.36
C LYS A 14 -0.61 -12.86 -1.03
N LEU A 15 -1.43 -12.85 -2.07
CA LEU A 15 -2.88 -12.73 -1.99
C LEU A 15 -3.54 -13.91 -2.69
N PHE A 16 -4.66 -14.39 -2.13
CA PHE A 16 -5.53 -15.35 -2.77
C PHE A 16 -6.79 -14.63 -3.25
N LEU A 17 -7.12 -14.79 -4.53
CA LEU A 17 -8.28 -14.16 -5.16
C LEU A 17 -9.00 -15.19 -6.03
N PRO A 18 -10.33 -15.06 -6.22
CA PRO A 18 -11.02 -15.72 -7.32
C PRO A 18 -10.38 -15.35 -8.66
N GLU A 19 -10.26 -16.32 -9.56
CA GLU A 19 -9.63 -16.13 -10.86
C GLU A 19 -10.29 -15.00 -11.66
N SER A 20 -11.62 -14.96 -11.67
CA SER A 20 -12.40 -13.93 -12.36
C SER A 20 -12.12 -12.53 -11.83
N LEU A 21 -11.88 -12.38 -10.52
CA LEU A 21 -11.54 -11.10 -9.91
C LEU A 21 -10.12 -10.67 -10.31
N ARG A 22 -9.15 -11.59 -10.27
CA ARG A 22 -7.78 -11.32 -10.71
C ARG A 22 -7.74 -10.91 -12.18
N ALA A 23 -8.52 -11.58 -13.04
CA ALA A 23 -8.59 -11.27 -14.47
C ALA A 23 -9.13 -9.85 -14.69
N LYS A 24 -10.24 -9.48 -14.04
CA LYS A 24 -10.80 -8.12 -14.11
C LYS A 24 -9.80 -7.07 -13.62
N PHE A 25 -9.16 -7.31 -12.47
CA PHE A 25 -8.17 -6.39 -11.91
C PHE A 25 -6.98 -6.18 -12.87
N LYS A 26 -6.43 -7.27 -13.42
CA LYS A 26 -5.34 -7.21 -14.40
C LYS A 26 -5.74 -6.43 -15.65
N SER A 27 -6.92 -6.69 -16.20
CA SER A 27 -7.42 -5.98 -17.39
C SER A 27 -7.56 -4.49 -17.15
N MET A 28 -8.10 -4.07 -16.00
CA MET A 28 -8.21 -2.64 -15.65
C MET A 28 -6.86 -1.97 -15.49
N CYS A 29 -5.89 -2.63 -14.85
CA CYS A 29 -4.53 -2.11 -14.70
C CYS A 29 -3.88 -1.90 -16.09
N ALA A 30 -4.02 -2.88 -16.99
CA ALA A 30 -3.51 -2.80 -18.35
C ALA A 30 -4.14 -1.63 -19.13
N LEU A 31 -5.46 -1.45 -19.06
CA LEU A 31 -6.16 -0.34 -19.71
C LEU A 31 -5.70 1.04 -19.19
N LYS A 32 -5.33 1.13 -17.92
CA LYS A 32 -4.84 2.37 -17.29
C LYS A 32 -3.32 2.57 -17.43
N GLY A 33 -2.59 1.62 -18.01
CA GLY A 33 -1.14 1.70 -18.12
C GLY A 33 -0.39 1.58 -16.78
N VAL A 34 -1.01 0.97 -15.77
CA VAL A 34 -0.44 0.80 -14.42
C VAL A 34 -0.14 -0.66 -14.11
N THR A 35 0.78 -0.91 -13.19
CA THR A 35 1.05 -2.27 -12.72
C THR A 35 0.08 -2.69 -11.62
N MET A 36 -0.20 -3.98 -11.52
CA MET A 36 -1.01 -4.53 -10.41
C MET A 36 -0.40 -4.20 -9.04
N ASN A 37 0.94 -4.22 -8.93
CA ASN A 37 1.65 -3.91 -7.68
C ASN A 37 1.45 -2.46 -7.26
N HIS A 38 1.48 -1.52 -8.21
CA HIS A 38 1.28 -0.10 -7.92
C HIS A 38 -0.10 0.14 -7.31
N ILE A 39 -1.17 -0.38 -7.92
CA ILE A 39 -2.52 -0.22 -7.37
C ILE A 39 -2.69 -0.96 -6.03
N LEU A 40 -2.06 -2.12 -5.85
CA LEU A 40 -2.09 -2.81 -4.56
C LEU A 40 -1.42 -1.99 -3.45
N LEU A 41 -0.31 -1.31 -3.73
CA LEU A 41 0.35 -0.44 -2.76
C LEU A 41 -0.55 0.74 -2.40
N GLU A 42 -1.15 1.42 -3.38
CA GLU A 42 -2.08 2.53 -3.12
C GLU A 42 -3.24 2.09 -2.22
N LEU A 43 -3.86 0.95 -2.52
CA LEU A 43 -4.96 0.41 -1.71
C LEU A 43 -4.52 0.04 -0.28
N ILE A 44 -3.29 -0.44 -0.10
CA ILE A 44 -2.74 -0.76 1.23
C ILE A 44 -2.47 0.53 2.02
N GLU A 45 -1.89 1.54 1.39
CA GLU A 45 -1.61 2.84 2.01
C GLU A 45 -2.90 3.56 2.42
N GLU A 46 -3.89 3.60 1.52
CA GLU A 46 -5.22 4.16 1.77
C GLU A 46 -5.90 3.44 2.95
N TRP A 47 -5.92 2.10 2.93
CA TRP A 47 -6.49 1.33 4.04
C TRP A 47 -5.81 1.62 5.36
N ILE A 48 -4.47 1.73 5.39
CA ILE A 48 -3.73 2.07 6.62
C ILE A 48 -4.11 3.47 7.08
N GLU A 49 -4.18 4.45 6.18
CA GLU A 49 -4.51 5.84 6.52
C GLU A 49 -5.92 5.97 7.11
N GLU A 50 -6.92 5.35 6.49
CA GLU A 50 -8.30 5.35 6.97
C GLU A 50 -8.46 4.69 8.35
N ASN A 51 -7.58 3.73 8.66
CA ASN A 51 -7.62 2.96 9.90
C ASN A 51 -6.57 3.41 10.93
N LYS A 52 -5.86 4.52 10.68
CA LYS A 52 -4.98 5.10 11.71
C LYS A 52 -5.83 5.46 12.92
N PRO A 53 -5.49 5.01 14.13
CA PRO A 53 -6.16 5.49 15.32
C PRO A 53 -5.96 7.00 15.37
N ALA A 54 -7.06 7.75 15.48
CA ALA A 54 -6.99 9.20 15.67
C ALA A 54 -6.02 9.43 16.83
N SER A 55 -4.86 10.02 16.53
CA SER A 55 -3.82 10.25 17.53
C SER A 55 -4.47 11.02 18.67
N SER A 56 -4.63 10.37 19.83
CA SER A 56 -5.23 10.96 21.01
C SER A 56 -4.60 12.33 21.26
N PRO A 57 -5.39 13.41 21.46
CA PRO A 57 -4.83 14.69 21.84
C PRO A 57 -4.12 14.54 23.20
N LYS A 58 -2.79 14.58 23.12
CA LYS A 58 -1.79 14.99 24.13
C LYS A 58 -2.34 15.20 25.54
N GLN A 59 -1.90 14.35 26.49
CA GLN A 59 -1.88 14.70 27.91
C GLN A 59 -1.13 16.03 28.08
N LYS A 60 -1.87 17.12 28.33
CA LYS A 60 -1.32 18.40 28.76
C LYS A 60 -0.89 18.25 30.22
N LYS A 61 0.37 17.87 30.46
CA LYS A 61 1.06 18.15 31.72
C LYS A 61 1.60 19.58 31.64
N SER A 62 0.95 20.51 32.33
CA SER A 62 1.58 21.56 33.14
C SER A 62 0.52 22.38 33.85
#